data_AF-A0ABD1D961-F1
#
_entry.id   AF-A0ABD1D961-F1
#
_cell.length_a   1.000
_cell.length_b   1.000
_cell.length_c   1.000
_cell.angle_alpha   90.00
_cell.angle_beta   90.00
_cell.angle_gamma   90.00
#
_symmetry.space_group_name_H-M   'P 1'
#
loop_
_entity.id
_entity.type
_entity.pdbx_description
1 polymer ?
#
loop_
_entity_poly.entity_id
_entity_poly.type
_entity_poly.pdbx_seq_one_letter_code
_entity_poly.pdbx_strand_id
1 'polypeptide(L)'
;MVDDYVYFGELMNQTGRPILYSCSWPAYQEYNGITKTCNMWRNWGDIEDSHSSVESITQYFSDNQDRIQPHSGPGHWNDPDTLVLGNYGLSYEQSIQGLLVKTVNKIEIWKKPILPKVKDEMTHGIAFVSRRADGAPYSISVKVIEDLGLGGSQYIKGYMVYDLFDAEHKPFFVKWLYIVQMRLECAEGLHICGY
;
A
#
# COMPACT_ATOMS: atom_id res chain seq x y z
N MET A 1 -17.15 -3.97 -28.69
CA MET A 1 -16.07 -3.80 -27.69
C MET A 1 -16.38 -4.56 -26.40
N VAL A 2 -17.45 -4.24 -25.65
CA VAL A 2 -17.90 -5.10 -24.52
C VAL A 2 -18.16 -6.54 -24.96
N ASP A 3 -18.97 -6.71 -26.01
CA ASP A 3 -19.34 -8.02 -26.53
C ASP A 3 -18.11 -8.85 -26.96
N ASP A 4 -17.04 -8.18 -27.39
CA ASP A 4 -15.79 -8.83 -27.81
C ASP A 4 -15.03 -9.40 -26.60
N TYR A 5 -14.99 -8.69 -25.46
CA TYR A 5 -14.41 -9.22 -24.21
C TYR A 5 -15.20 -10.43 -23.69
N VAL A 6 -16.53 -10.33 -23.72
CA VAL A 6 -17.41 -11.43 -23.28
C VAL A 6 -17.21 -12.65 -24.17
N TYR A 7 -17.29 -12.47 -25.48
CA TYR A 7 -17.12 -13.56 -26.45
C TYR A 7 -15.73 -14.21 -26.36
N PHE A 8 -14.67 -13.42 -26.20
CA PHE A 8 -13.33 -13.98 -26.02
C PHE A 8 -13.19 -14.76 -24.71
N GLY A 9 -13.79 -14.29 -23.62
CA GLY A 9 -13.84 -15.02 -22.34
C GLY A 9 -14.55 -16.38 -22.48
N GLU A 10 -15.64 -16.45 -23.25
CA GLU A 10 -16.33 -17.69 -23.56
C GLU A 10 -15.46 -18.66 -24.37
N LEU A 11 -14.76 -18.16 -25.40
CA LEU A 11 -13.83 -18.96 -26.19
C LEU A 11 -12.68 -19.51 -25.34
N MET A 12 -12.15 -18.72 -24.40
CA MET A 12 -11.12 -19.21 -23.49
C MET A 12 -11.62 -20.33 -22.58
N ASN A 13 -12.84 -20.19 -22.03
CA ASN A 13 -13.46 -21.25 -21.23
C ASN A 13 -13.67 -22.55 -22.03
N GLN A 14 -14.05 -22.45 -23.31
CA GLN A 14 -14.24 -23.61 -24.18
C GLN A 14 -12.95 -24.41 -24.44
N THR A 15 -11.78 -23.82 -24.22
CA THR A 15 -10.50 -24.55 -24.34
C THR A 15 -10.33 -25.63 -23.26
N GLY A 16 -11.10 -25.55 -22.17
CA GLY A 16 -10.97 -26.43 -21.01
C GLY A 16 -9.69 -26.22 -20.19
N ARG A 17 -8.90 -25.18 -20.50
CA ARG A 17 -7.67 -24.84 -19.78
C ARG A 17 -7.93 -23.67 -18.82
N PRO A 18 -7.42 -23.72 -17.58
CA PRO A 18 -7.49 -22.58 -16.68
C PRO A 18 -6.51 -21.50 -17.16
N ILE A 19 -7.03 -20.51 -17.88
CA ILE A 19 -6.27 -19.37 -18.41
C ILE A 19 -6.76 -18.12 -17.69
N LEU A 20 -5.84 -17.39 -17.07
CA LEU A 20 -6.16 -16.10 -16.44
C LEU A 20 -6.50 -15.08 -17.53
N TYR A 21 -7.64 -14.42 -17.41
CA TYR A 21 -8.06 -13.38 -18.35
C TYR A 21 -7.86 -11.97 -17.76
N SER A 22 -6.86 -11.24 -18.27
CA SER A 22 -6.65 -9.82 -17.99
C SER A 22 -7.27 -8.96 -19.09
N CYS A 23 -8.15 -8.04 -18.70
CA CYS A 23 -8.92 -7.18 -19.59
C CYS A 23 -8.50 -5.71 -19.49
N SER A 24 -8.88 -4.90 -20.47
CA SER A 24 -8.69 -3.44 -20.44
C SER A 24 -9.99 -2.67 -20.62
N TRP A 25 -11.12 -3.34 -20.46
CA TRP A 25 -12.45 -2.79 -20.66
C TRP A 25 -12.69 -1.49 -19.85
N PRO A 26 -12.46 -1.43 -18.52
CA PRO A 26 -12.82 -0.26 -17.73
C PRO A 26 -11.95 0.97 -17.97
N ALA A 27 -10.77 0.78 -18.57
CA ALA A 27 -9.95 1.90 -19.01
C ALA A 27 -10.63 2.72 -20.12
N TYR A 28 -11.64 2.16 -20.79
CA TYR A 28 -12.35 2.80 -21.91
C TYR A 28 -13.87 2.91 -21.73
N GLN A 29 -14.50 2.14 -20.82
CA GLN A 29 -15.97 2.05 -20.68
C GLN A 29 -16.41 1.68 -19.25
N GLU A 30 -17.73 1.61 -19.00
CA GLU A 30 -18.33 1.31 -17.69
C GLU A 30 -18.27 -0.19 -17.28
N TYR A 31 -18.40 -0.48 -15.97
CA TYR A 31 -18.15 -1.78 -15.29
C TYR A 31 -19.25 -2.85 -15.45
N ASN A 32 -19.98 -2.84 -16.56
CA ASN A 32 -21.17 -3.67 -16.71
C ASN A 32 -20.85 -5.14 -16.97
N GLY A 33 -20.76 -5.96 -15.92
CA GLY A 33 -20.63 -7.43 -16.05
C GLY A 33 -19.18 -7.94 -16.08
N ILE A 34 -18.20 -7.07 -15.86
CA ILE A 34 -16.78 -7.42 -15.96
C ILE A 34 -16.33 -8.52 -14.98
N THR A 35 -16.90 -8.56 -13.78
CA THR A 35 -16.56 -9.56 -12.75
C THR A 35 -16.92 -11.00 -13.14
N LYS A 36 -17.81 -11.17 -14.13
CA LYS A 36 -18.20 -12.50 -14.66
C LYS A 36 -17.31 -12.94 -15.83
N THR A 37 -16.59 -12.01 -16.45
CA THR A 37 -15.83 -12.24 -17.68
C THR A 37 -14.34 -12.27 -17.42
N CYS A 38 -13.82 -11.33 -16.63
CA CYS A 38 -12.39 -11.08 -16.49
C CYS A 38 -11.89 -11.41 -15.08
N ASN A 39 -10.67 -11.93 -14.98
CA ASN A 39 -10.00 -12.18 -13.69
C ASN A 39 -9.27 -10.95 -13.14
N MET A 40 -8.92 -10.02 -14.01
CA MET A 40 -8.42 -8.71 -13.63
C MET A 40 -8.65 -7.71 -14.76
N TRP A 41 -8.60 -6.41 -14.45
CA TRP A 41 -8.80 -5.39 -15.47
C TRP A 41 -8.09 -4.07 -15.19
N ARG A 42 -7.53 -3.48 -16.25
CA ARG A 42 -6.96 -2.13 -16.23
C ARG A 42 -8.08 -1.10 -16.04
N ASN A 43 -7.86 -0.14 -15.13
CA ASN A 43 -8.84 0.90 -14.82
C ASN A 43 -8.44 2.29 -15.37
N TRP A 44 -7.16 2.50 -15.66
CA TRP A 44 -6.60 3.79 -16.09
C TRP A 44 -5.55 3.62 -17.20
N GLY A 45 -5.01 4.76 -17.66
CA GLY A 45 -3.97 4.85 -18.68
C GLY A 45 -2.72 4.03 -18.35
N ASP A 46 -1.90 3.80 -19.38
CA ASP A 46 -0.66 3.03 -19.26
C ASP A 46 0.30 3.68 -18.25
N ILE A 47 0.97 2.87 -17.44
CA ILE A 47 2.07 3.33 -16.58
C ILE A 47 3.27 3.71 -17.44
N GLU A 48 3.78 4.91 -17.22
CA GLU A 48 5.09 5.33 -17.72
C GLU A 48 6.13 5.23 -16.60
N ASP A 49 7.40 5.09 -17.00
CA ASP A 49 8.53 5.16 -16.08
C ASP A 49 8.76 6.62 -15.63
N SER A 50 7.83 7.13 -14.81
CA SER A 50 7.88 8.46 -14.21
C SER A 50 7.02 8.54 -12.96
N HIS A 51 7.45 9.35 -11.99
CA HIS A 51 6.67 9.54 -10.76
C HIS A 51 5.30 10.15 -11.01
N SER A 52 5.21 11.10 -11.95
CA SER A 52 3.94 11.70 -12.35
C SER A 52 2.94 10.67 -12.85
N SER A 53 3.40 9.63 -13.56
CA SER A 53 2.53 8.54 -14.00
C SER A 53 2.04 7.71 -12.83
N VAL A 54 2.93 7.32 -11.91
CA VAL A 54 2.58 6.56 -10.69
C VAL A 54 1.58 7.33 -9.83
N GLU A 55 1.80 8.64 -9.66
CA GLU A 55 0.89 9.54 -8.93
C GLU A 55 -0.46 9.63 -9.63
N SER A 56 -0.49 9.79 -10.95
CA SER A 56 -1.76 9.90 -11.70
C SER A 56 -2.65 8.66 -11.57
N ILE A 57 -2.05 7.46 -11.60
CA ILE A 57 -2.76 6.19 -11.39
C ILE A 57 -3.23 6.10 -9.94
N THR A 58 -2.37 6.40 -8.97
CA THR A 58 -2.73 6.35 -7.55
C THR A 58 -3.88 7.32 -7.24
N GLN A 59 -3.83 8.53 -7.79
CA GLN A 59 -4.86 9.55 -7.64
C GLN A 59 -6.18 9.09 -8.25
N TYR A 60 -6.16 8.51 -9.45
CA TYR A 60 -7.37 7.95 -10.06
C TYR A 60 -8.03 6.89 -9.18
N PHE A 61 -7.24 5.96 -8.62
CA PHE A 61 -7.75 4.92 -7.73
C PHE A 61 -8.31 5.49 -6.43
N SER A 62 -7.68 6.54 -5.89
CA SER A 62 -8.18 7.26 -4.71
C SER A 62 -9.52 7.96 -4.97
N ASP A 63 -9.60 8.72 -6.06
CA ASP A 63 -10.78 9.52 -6.41
C ASP A 63 -11.98 8.66 -6.83
N ASN A 64 -11.72 7.43 -7.29
CA ASN A 64 -12.74 6.50 -7.76
C ASN A 64 -12.95 5.31 -6.82
N GLN A 65 -12.41 5.33 -5.60
CA GLN A 65 -12.39 4.16 -4.72
C GLN A 65 -13.79 3.56 -4.50
N ASP A 66 -14.80 4.39 -4.26
CA ASP A 66 -16.18 3.95 -4.01
C ASP A 66 -16.81 3.25 -5.21
N ARG A 67 -16.34 3.58 -6.41
CA ARG A 67 -16.79 3.01 -7.67
C ARG A 67 -16.04 1.73 -8.03
N ILE A 68 -14.73 1.65 -7.76
CA ILE A 68 -13.88 0.53 -8.22
C ILE A 68 -13.73 -0.58 -7.18
N GLN A 69 -13.71 -0.25 -5.89
CA GLN A 69 -13.50 -1.22 -4.80
C GLN A 69 -14.58 -2.30 -4.73
N PRO A 70 -15.90 -1.98 -4.90
CA PRO A 70 -16.95 -3.00 -4.81
C PRO A 70 -16.84 -4.13 -5.85
N HIS A 71 -16.11 -3.91 -6.95
CA HIS A 71 -15.91 -4.89 -8.00
C HIS A 71 -14.68 -5.78 -7.79
N SER A 72 -13.80 -5.48 -6.84
CA SER A 72 -12.56 -6.25 -6.59
C SER A 72 -12.77 -7.32 -5.52
N GLY A 73 -12.25 -8.52 -5.74
CA GLY A 73 -12.38 -9.64 -4.82
C GLY A 73 -11.76 -10.93 -5.34
N PRO A 74 -11.87 -12.06 -4.60
CA PRO A 74 -11.30 -13.34 -5.01
C PRO A 74 -11.71 -13.74 -6.43
N GLY A 75 -10.74 -13.79 -7.34
CA GLY A 75 -10.93 -14.19 -8.74
C GLY A 75 -11.18 -13.04 -9.72
N HIS A 76 -11.25 -11.79 -9.26
CA HIS A 76 -11.51 -10.60 -10.08
C HIS A 76 -10.89 -9.33 -9.47
N TRP A 77 -9.82 -8.79 -10.05
CA TRP A 77 -9.00 -7.74 -9.44
C TRP A 77 -8.90 -6.45 -10.27
N ASN A 78 -8.89 -5.30 -9.59
CA ASN A 78 -8.48 -4.05 -10.22
C ASN A 78 -6.97 -4.10 -10.54
N ASP A 79 -6.60 -3.77 -11.78
CA ASP A 79 -5.23 -3.68 -12.26
C ASP A 79 -4.81 -2.20 -12.40
N PRO A 80 -3.86 -1.72 -11.56
CA PRO A 80 -3.25 -0.39 -11.67
C PRO A 80 -2.07 -0.34 -12.66
N ASP A 81 -1.94 -1.36 -13.53
CA ASP A 81 -0.83 -1.56 -14.46
C ASP A 81 0.46 -2.09 -13.81
N THR A 82 1.48 -2.30 -14.63
CA THR A 82 2.71 -3.00 -14.24
C THR A 82 3.60 -2.23 -13.25
N LEU A 83 4.47 -2.97 -12.55
CA LEU A 83 5.51 -2.37 -11.71
C LEU A 83 6.64 -1.81 -12.58
N VAL A 84 6.99 -0.53 -12.38
CA VAL A 84 8.13 0.14 -13.03
C VAL A 84 9.35 0.29 -12.13
N LEU A 85 9.39 -0.44 -11.01
CA LEU A 85 10.50 -0.44 -10.07
C LEU A 85 11.79 -0.98 -10.72
N GLY A 86 12.91 -0.31 -10.47
CA GLY A 86 14.22 -0.70 -11.01
C GLY A 86 14.51 -0.22 -12.43
N ASN A 87 13.60 0.55 -13.02
CA ASN A 87 13.85 1.28 -14.25
C ASN A 87 14.61 2.60 -13.96
N TYR A 88 14.43 3.64 -14.79
CA TYR A 88 15.27 4.84 -14.77
C TYR A 88 14.52 6.10 -14.32
N GLY A 89 13.19 6.08 -14.32
CA GLY A 89 12.35 7.26 -14.12
C GLY A 89 11.84 7.45 -12.69
N LEU A 90 12.05 6.47 -11.82
CA LEU A 90 11.79 6.58 -10.39
C LEU A 90 13.11 6.68 -9.61
N SER A 91 13.22 7.67 -8.73
CA SER A 91 14.24 7.64 -7.68
C SER A 91 13.98 6.48 -6.71
N TYR A 92 15.00 6.12 -5.92
CA TYR A 92 14.87 5.13 -4.85
C TYR A 92 13.68 5.45 -3.93
N GLU A 93 13.51 6.71 -3.53
CA GLU A 93 12.42 7.13 -2.65
C GLU A 93 11.05 6.99 -3.31
N GLN A 94 10.94 7.34 -4.58
CA GLN A 94 9.71 7.20 -5.37
C GLN A 94 9.35 5.73 -5.63
N SER A 95 10.35 4.85 -5.61
CA SER A 95 10.22 3.40 -5.78
C SER A 95 9.74 2.68 -4.51
N ILE A 96 9.69 3.35 -3.35
CA ILE A 96 9.24 2.73 -2.09
C ILE A 96 7.75 2.99 -1.88
N GLN A 97 6.91 2.01 -2.20
CA GLN A 97 5.48 2.01 -1.83
C GLN A 97 5.21 1.63 -0.36
N GLY A 98 6.24 1.67 0.50
CA GLY A 98 6.21 1.16 1.86
C GLY A 98 6.82 -0.24 1.91
N LEU A 99 7.83 -0.40 2.76
CA LEU A 99 8.57 -1.63 2.98
C LEU A 99 7.98 -2.38 4.18
N LEU A 100 7.59 -3.64 4.00
CA LEU A 100 7.33 -4.53 5.14
C LEU A 100 8.66 -4.77 5.86
N VAL A 101 8.80 -4.22 7.07
CA VAL A 101 10.04 -4.32 7.86
C VAL A 101 10.05 -5.51 8.80
N LYS A 102 8.88 -5.89 9.33
CA LYS A 102 8.77 -7.02 10.27
C LYS A 102 7.33 -7.54 10.38
N THR A 103 7.18 -8.83 10.68
CA THR A 103 5.90 -9.41 11.09
C THR A 103 6.05 -10.04 12.47
N VAL A 104 5.16 -9.68 13.41
CA VAL A 104 5.14 -10.21 14.78
C VAL A 104 3.72 -10.64 15.12
N ASN A 105 3.51 -11.92 15.46
CA ASN A 105 2.21 -12.43 15.90
C ASN A 105 1.02 -12.09 14.97
N LYS A 106 1.26 -12.17 13.65
CA LYS A 106 0.33 -11.79 12.56
C LYS A 106 0.04 -10.29 12.47
N ILE A 107 0.91 -9.45 13.01
CA ILE A 107 0.86 -8.00 12.82
C ILE A 107 2.05 -7.62 11.94
N GLU A 108 1.76 -7.01 10.80
CA GLU A 108 2.73 -6.54 9.82
C GLU A 108 3.12 -5.10 10.14
N ILE A 109 4.42 -4.80 10.11
CA ILE A 109 4.96 -3.47 10.31
C ILE A 109 5.50 -2.99 8.98
N TRP A 110 4.88 -1.96 8.43
CA TRP A 110 5.25 -1.34 7.16
C TRP A 110 5.90 0.02 7.42
N LYS A 111 6.91 0.37 6.63
CA LYS A 111 7.66 1.63 6.77
C LYS A 111 7.85 2.29 5.42
N LYS A 112 7.56 3.59 5.31
CA LYS A 112 7.82 4.39 4.11
C LYS A 112 8.61 5.65 4.50
N PRO A 113 9.80 5.89 3.92
CA PRO A 113 10.47 7.18 4.07
C PRO A 113 9.64 8.29 3.42
N ILE A 114 9.60 9.44 4.06
CA ILE A 114 8.80 10.60 3.67
C ILE A 114 9.56 11.90 3.97
N LEU A 115 9.12 12.98 3.34
CA LEU A 115 9.64 14.33 3.57
C LEU A 115 8.87 15.03 4.71
N PRO A 116 9.49 16.01 5.41
CA PRO A 116 10.85 16.52 5.21
C PRO A 116 11.94 15.61 5.79
N LYS A 117 13.15 15.75 5.26
CA LYS A 117 14.36 15.15 5.83
C LYS A 117 14.92 16.04 6.94
N VAL A 118 15.33 15.46 8.07
CA VAL A 118 16.02 16.18 9.15
C VAL A 118 17.50 15.83 9.09
N LYS A 119 18.32 16.76 8.61
CA LYS A 119 19.75 16.55 8.30
C LYS A 119 19.96 15.37 7.35
N ASP A 120 20.61 14.30 7.80
CA ASP A 120 20.93 13.07 7.09
C ASP A 120 19.87 11.98 7.25
N GLU A 121 18.85 12.19 8.08
CA GLU A 121 17.84 11.20 8.45
C GLU A 121 16.45 11.54 7.91
N MET A 122 15.75 10.52 7.38
CA MET A 122 14.43 10.67 6.80
C MET A 122 13.34 10.65 7.88
N THR A 123 12.24 11.39 7.64
CA THR A 123 10.98 11.18 8.35
C THR A 123 10.34 9.89 7.81
N HIS A 124 9.57 9.15 8.63
CA HIS A 124 9.03 7.86 8.22
C HIS A 124 7.55 7.69 8.56
N GLY A 125 6.73 7.39 7.55
CA GLY A 125 5.41 6.82 7.78
C GLY A 125 5.56 5.36 8.21
N ILE A 126 4.90 4.96 9.30
CA ILE A 126 4.87 3.57 9.74
C ILE A 126 3.40 3.11 9.74
N ALA A 127 3.15 1.84 9.47
CA ALA A 127 1.82 1.27 9.59
C ALA A 127 1.89 -0.10 10.25
N PHE A 128 0.93 -0.36 11.13
CA PHE A 128 0.87 -1.57 11.94
C PHE A 128 -0.40 -2.35 11.59
N VAL A 129 -0.31 -3.23 10.61
CA VAL A 129 -1.48 -3.90 10.06
C VAL A 129 -1.71 -5.24 10.77
N SER A 130 -2.75 -5.30 11.59
CA SER A 130 -3.17 -6.57 12.21
C SER A 130 -3.87 -7.48 11.21
N ARG A 131 -3.34 -8.69 11.00
CA ARG A 131 -3.96 -9.80 10.25
C ARG A 131 -4.63 -10.82 11.18
N ARG A 132 -4.85 -10.44 12.45
CA ARG A 132 -5.52 -11.29 13.43
C ARG A 132 -7.03 -11.27 13.18
N ALA A 133 -7.69 -12.37 13.49
CA ALA A 133 -9.14 -12.54 13.33
C ALA A 133 -9.85 -12.84 14.67
N ASP A 134 -9.14 -12.69 15.79
CA ASP A 134 -9.65 -12.96 17.14
C ASP A 134 -10.41 -11.78 17.76
N GLY A 135 -10.44 -10.63 17.09
CA GLY A 135 -11.23 -9.45 17.47
C GLY A 135 -10.78 -8.76 18.75
N ALA A 136 -9.67 -9.21 19.37
CA ALA A 136 -9.14 -8.66 20.61
C ALA A 136 -8.01 -7.66 20.31
N PRO A 137 -8.01 -6.47 20.95
CA PRO A 137 -6.89 -5.55 20.87
C PRO A 137 -5.60 -6.22 21.34
N TYR A 138 -4.50 -5.99 20.63
CA TYR A 138 -3.24 -6.64 20.93
C TYR A 138 -2.13 -5.62 21.14
N SER A 139 -1.35 -5.80 22.21
CA SER A 139 -0.19 -4.97 22.49
C SER A 139 1.07 -5.54 21.86
N ILE A 140 1.73 -4.75 21.03
CA ILE A 140 3.05 -5.08 20.47
C ILE A 140 4.11 -4.20 21.11
N SER A 141 5.32 -4.75 21.20
CA SER A 141 6.52 -4.04 21.62
C SER A 141 7.52 -4.09 20.47
N VAL A 142 7.97 -2.92 20.02
CA VAL A 142 8.83 -2.80 18.84
C VAL A 142 10.07 -1.99 19.18
N LYS A 143 11.24 -2.52 18.85
CA LYS A 143 12.52 -1.83 19.05
C LYS A 143 12.79 -0.87 17.90
N VAL A 144 13.05 0.39 18.21
CA VAL A 144 13.18 1.45 17.18
C VAL A 144 14.36 1.18 16.23
N ILE A 145 15.53 0.78 16.74
CA ILE A 145 16.67 0.41 15.87
C ILE A 145 16.46 -0.98 15.25
N GLU A 146 16.33 -2.02 16.09
CA GLU A 146 16.41 -3.41 15.61
C GLU A 146 15.23 -3.79 14.71
N ASP A 147 14.03 -3.27 14.96
CA ASP A 147 12.82 -3.68 14.25
C ASP A 147 12.37 -2.68 13.18
N LEU A 148 12.58 -1.38 13.40
CA LEU A 148 12.18 -0.33 12.44
C LEU A 148 13.34 0.16 11.60
N GLY A 149 14.59 -0.15 11.96
CA GLY A 149 15.78 0.40 11.31
C GLY A 149 15.81 1.92 11.40
N LEU A 150 15.41 2.47 12.56
CA LEU A 150 15.39 3.90 12.83
C LEU A 150 16.41 4.23 13.93
N GLY A 151 17.32 5.15 13.65
CA GLY A 151 18.39 5.57 14.55
C GLY A 151 19.76 5.09 14.09
N GLY A 152 20.79 5.32 14.92
CA GLY A 152 22.18 5.08 14.54
C GLY A 152 22.90 6.32 14.00
N SER A 153 22.17 7.39 13.66
CA SER A 153 22.75 8.72 13.48
C SER A 153 23.31 9.26 14.80
N GLN A 154 24.50 9.82 14.73
CA GLN A 154 25.12 10.55 15.85
C GLN A 154 24.39 11.87 16.19
N TYR A 155 23.49 12.33 15.31
CA TYR A 155 22.85 13.64 15.43
C TYR A 155 21.39 13.57 15.89
N ILE A 156 20.65 12.55 15.49
CA ILE A 156 19.21 12.44 15.79
C ILE A 156 19.03 11.87 17.16
N LYS A 157 18.29 12.60 18.02
CA LYS A 157 18.14 12.23 19.44
C LYS A 157 16.99 11.26 19.76
N GLY A 158 16.19 10.98 18.76
CA GLY A 158 14.97 10.20 18.83
C GLY A 158 14.01 10.70 17.77
N TYR A 159 12.75 10.29 17.86
CA TYR A 159 11.71 10.63 16.92
C TYR A 159 10.51 11.17 17.67
N MET A 160 9.88 12.20 17.13
CA MET A 160 8.57 12.62 17.59
C MET A 160 7.52 11.83 16.83
N VAL A 161 6.76 11.04 17.56
CA VAL A 161 5.73 10.19 17.00
C VAL A 161 4.42 10.95 16.95
N TYR A 162 3.72 10.82 15.83
CA TYR A 162 2.40 11.40 15.60
C TYR A 162 1.44 10.27 15.28
N ASP A 163 0.54 9.98 16.22
CA ASP A 163 -0.55 9.08 15.91
C ASP A 163 -1.56 9.80 15.01
N LEU A 164 -1.77 9.26 13.80
CA LEU A 164 -2.69 9.84 12.83
C LEU A 164 -4.15 9.50 13.12
N PHE A 165 -4.40 8.54 14.01
CA PHE A 165 -5.73 8.11 14.40
C PHE A 165 -6.11 8.62 15.80
N ASP A 166 -5.15 9.19 16.54
CA ASP A 166 -5.44 9.94 17.76
C ASP A 166 -6.12 11.27 17.43
N ALA A 167 -7.39 11.40 17.81
CA ALA A 167 -8.17 12.61 17.61
C ALA A 167 -7.57 13.85 18.31
N GLU A 168 -6.81 13.66 19.40
CA GLU A 168 -6.14 14.76 20.10
C GLU A 168 -4.85 15.21 19.40
N HIS A 169 -4.33 14.40 18.46
CA HIS A 169 -3.11 14.63 17.70
C HIS A 169 -1.91 15.00 18.60
N LYS A 170 -1.83 14.45 19.82
CA LYS A 170 -0.78 14.80 20.78
C LYS A 170 0.49 14.02 20.46
N PRO A 171 1.56 14.69 19.99
CA PRO A 171 2.79 13.98 19.70
C PRO A 171 3.50 13.54 20.98
N PHE A 172 4.25 12.44 20.89
CA PHE A 172 5.11 11.98 21.97
C PHE A 172 6.50 11.66 21.46
N PHE A 173 7.51 11.85 22.32
CA PHE A 173 8.90 11.65 21.93
C PHE A 173 9.38 10.24 22.29
N VAL A 174 9.97 9.56 21.32
CA VAL A 174 10.58 8.24 21.47
C VAL A 174 12.08 8.34 21.23
N LYS A 175 12.88 7.97 22.23
CA LYS A 175 14.33 7.82 22.05
C LYS A 175 14.63 6.58 21.21
N TRP A 176 15.63 6.65 20.35
CA TRP A 176 15.96 5.52 19.46
C TRP A 176 16.42 4.24 20.19
N LEU A 177 16.86 4.35 21.45
CA LEU A 177 17.24 3.19 22.29
C LEU A 177 16.04 2.48 22.94
N TYR A 178 14.82 2.96 22.73
CA TYR A 178 13.64 2.53 23.48
C TYR A 178 12.79 1.54 22.69
N ILE A 179 11.92 0.86 23.44
CA ILE A 179 10.85 0.01 22.92
C ILE A 179 9.58 0.87 22.84
N VAL A 180 8.94 0.89 21.68
CA VAL A 180 7.61 1.48 21.52
C VAL A 180 6.58 0.40 21.80
N GLN A 181 5.68 0.68 22.74
CA GLN A 181 4.52 -0.16 23.00
C GLN A 181 3.29 0.46 22.35
N MET A 182 2.59 -0.34 21.56
CA MET A 182 1.38 0.08 20.90
C MET A 182 0.30 -0.94 21.15
N ARG A 183 -0.91 -0.46 21.42
CA ARG A 183 -2.11 -1.28 21.45
C ARG A 183 -2.81 -1.08 20.12
N LEU A 184 -2.98 -2.15 19.37
CA LEU A 184 -3.62 -2.11 18.06
C LEU A 184 -5.01 -2.69 18.17
N GLU A 185 -6.00 -1.93 17.72
CA GLU A 185 -7.33 -2.43 17.47
C GLU A 185 -7.39 -3.04 16.04
N CYS A 186 -8.52 -3.61 15.65
CA CYS A 186 -8.65 -4.16 14.30
C CYS A 186 -8.58 -3.03 13.25
N ALA A 187 -7.43 -2.92 12.58
CA ALA A 187 -7.10 -2.05 11.44
C ALA A 187 -6.75 -0.56 11.75
N GLU A 188 -5.56 -0.31 12.31
CA GLU A 188 -5.03 1.04 12.57
C GLU A 188 -3.58 1.22 12.02
N GLY A 189 -3.12 2.46 11.77
CA GLY A 189 -1.75 2.82 11.34
C GLY A 189 -1.12 3.89 12.24
N LEU A 190 0.20 4.19 12.17
CA LEU A 190 0.84 5.19 13.06
C LEU A 190 2.06 5.88 12.41
N HIS A 191 2.10 7.20 12.39
CA HIS A 191 3.17 7.95 11.71
C HIS A 191 4.30 8.40 12.65
N ILE A 192 5.56 8.40 12.19
CA ILE A 192 6.72 8.82 13.01
C ILE A 192 7.51 9.95 12.32
N CYS A 193 7.54 11.12 12.93
CA CYS A 193 8.32 12.27 12.44
C CYS A 193 9.69 12.39 13.12
N GLY A 194 10.76 12.59 12.35
CA GLY A 194 12.09 12.86 12.91
C GLY A 194 12.19 14.26 13.51
N TYR A 195 12.93 14.42 14.62
CA TYR A 195 13.27 15.72 15.26
C TYR A 195 14.77 15.79 15.58
#